data_AF-A0AAN9GYM8-F1
#
_entry.id   AF-A0AAN9GYM8-F1
#
_cell.length_a   1.000
_cell.length_b   1.000
_cell.length_c   1.000
_cell.angle_alpha   90.00
_cell.angle_beta   90.00
_cell.angle_gamma   90.00
#
_symmetry.space_group_name_H-M   'P 1'
#
loop_
_entity.id
_entity.type
_entity.pdbx_description
1 polymer ?
#
loop_
_entity_poly.entity_id
_entity_poly.type
_entity_poly.pdbx_seq_one_letter_code
_entity_poly.pdbx_strand_id
1 'polypeptide(L)' 'MENLPVKSQNCSHTLHSPNGTIESPGYPYGYPNYANCTWVIVAQEHNRIQLVFQGFALEEDFDILSVYDGQPSPTNLRTR' A
#
# COMPACT_ATOMS: atom_id res chain seq x y z
N MET A 1 -18.63 21.72 7.35
CA MET A 1 -18.91 22.64 6.22
C MET A 1 -17.54 23.26 5.90
N GLU A 2 -16.69 22.68 5.05
CA GLU A 2 -16.88 22.36 3.63
C GLU A 2 -17.12 20.88 3.30
N ASN A 3 -18.04 20.65 2.37
CA ASN A 3 -18.17 19.41 1.61
C ASN A 3 -17.15 19.45 0.47
N LEU A 4 -15.90 19.07 0.73
CA LEU A 4 -14.97 18.73 -0.35
C LEU A 4 -15.33 17.32 -0.85
N PRO A 5 -15.34 17.07 -2.17
CA PRO A 5 -15.46 15.70 -2.66
C PRO A 5 -14.30 14.91 -2.06
N VAL A 6 -14.63 13.81 -1.37
CA VAL A 6 -13.64 12.85 -0.88
C VAL A 6 -12.81 12.41 -2.09
N LYS A 7 -11.65 13.02 -2.28
CA LYS A 7 -10.75 12.64 -3.36
C LYS A 7 -10.09 11.36 -2.91
N SER A 8 -10.60 10.22 -3.39
CA SER A 8 -9.91 8.94 -3.23
C SER A 8 -8.48 9.12 -3.72
N GLN A 9 -7.53 9.05 -2.80
CA GLN A 9 -6.13 9.13 -3.17
C GLN A 9 -5.72 7.74 -3.64
N ASN A 10 -6.02 7.47 -4.91
CA ASN A 10 -5.53 6.27 -5.56
C ASN A 10 -4.02 6.42 -5.76
N CYS A 11 -3.25 5.50 -5.21
CA CYS A 11 -1.80 5.47 -5.39
C CYS A 11 -1.34 4.08 -5.81
N SER A 12 -1.25 3.89 -7.13
CA SER A 12 -0.83 2.63 -7.75
C SER A 12 0.57 2.78 -8.31
N HIS A 13 1.50 1.96 -7.85
CA HIS A 13 2.91 2.01 -8.26
C HIS A 13 3.44 0.61 -8.56
N THR A 14 4.33 0.51 -9.54
CA THR A 14 5.13 -0.70 -9.80
C THR A 14 6.60 -0.37 -9.55
N LEU A 15 7.25 -1.17 -8.72
CA LEU A 15 8.62 -0.98 -8.26
C LEU A 15 9.48 -2.11 -8.79
N HIS A 16 10.56 -1.75 -9.49
CA HIS A 16 11.52 -2.70 -10.07
C HIS A 16 12.92 -2.60 -9.46
N SER A 17 13.16 -1.59 -8.62
CA SER A 17 14.46 -1.41 -7.96
C SER A 17 14.74 -2.57 -7.01
N PRO A 18 16.00 -3.04 -6.91
CA PRO A 18 16.35 -4.15 -6.01
C PRO A 18 16.17 -3.79 -4.54
N ASN A 19 16.16 -2.49 -4.22
CA ASN A 19 16.05 -1.94 -2.87
C ASN A 19 15.20 -0.65 -2.94
N GLY A 20 14.50 -0.31 -1.86
CA GLY A 20 13.73 0.93 -1.76
C GLY A 20 12.98 1.06 -0.45
N THR A 21 12.32 2.20 -0.26
CA THR A 21 11.39 2.46 0.84
C THR A 21 10.03 2.79 0.25
N ILE A 22 8.96 2.24 0.83
CA ILE A 22 7.58 2.57 0.51
C ILE A 22 7.01 3.31 1.70
N GLU A 23 6.38 4.44 1.45
CA GLU A 23 5.70 5.25 2.46
C GLU A 23 4.22 5.35 2.11
N SER A 24 3.37 5.40 3.15
CA SER A 24 1.97 5.73 2.96
C SER A 24 1.83 7.17 2.44
N PRO A 25 0.79 7.49 1.64
CA PRO A 25 0.53 8.86 1.25
C PRO A 25 0.45 9.76 2.49
N GLY A 26 1.12 10.90 2.49
CA GLY A 26 1.07 11.84 3.62
C GLY A 26 1.97 11.48 4.82
N TYR A 27 2.74 10.40 4.77
CA TYR A 27 3.83 10.17 5.72
C TYR A 27 4.78 11.39 5.77
N PRO A 28 5.26 11.85 6.96
CA PRO A 28 5.09 11.24 8.29
C PRO A 28 3.84 11.73 9.06
N TYR A 29 2.96 12.53 8.47
CA TYR A 29 1.87 13.21 9.17
C TYR A 29 0.57 12.41 9.29
N GLY A 30 0.40 11.38 8.46
CA GLY A 30 -0.75 10.48 8.47
C GLY A 30 -1.32 10.26 7.07
N TYR A 31 -1.95 9.12 6.86
CA TYR A 31 -2.59 8.81 5.58
C TYR A 31 -3.96 9.49 5.46
N PRO A 32 -4.38 9.88 4.24
CA PRO A 32 -5.69 10.48 4.04
C PRO A 32 -6.79 9.42 4.15
N ASN A 33 -7.96 9.85 4.61
CA ASN A 33 -9.17 9.01 4.58
C ASN A 33 -9.43 8.50 3.16
N TYR A 34 -9.92 7.26 3.05
CA TYR A 34 -10.28 6.62 1.78
C TYR A 34 -9.10 6.48 0.79
N ALA A 35 -7.86 6.45 1.30
CA ALA A 35 -6.71 6.06 0.52
C ALA A 35 -6.88 4.62 0.02
N ASN A 36 -6.70 4.41 -1.29
CA ASN A 36 -6.71 3.08 -1.88
C ASN A 36 -5.43 2.92 -2.70
N CYS A 37 -4.46 2.27 -2.08
CA CYS A 37 -3.10 2.20 -2.60
C CYS A 37 -2.68 0.77 -2.89
N THR A 38 -1.91 0.61 -3.96
CA THR A 38 -1.38 -0.68 -4.38
C THR A 38 0.04 -0.49 -4.87
N TRP A 39 0.96 -1.25 -4.28
CA TRP A 39 2.34 -1.32 -4.74
C TRP A 39 2.63 -2.73 -5.24
N VAL A 40 3.07 -2.83 -6.50
CA VAL A 40 3.54 -4.09 -7.09
C VAL A 40 5.06 -4.09 -7.06
N ILE A 41 5.65 -4.98 -6.27
CA ILE A 41 7.10 -5.10 -6.16
C ILE A 41 7.55 -6.26 -7.04
N VAL A 42 8.41 -5.98 -8.03
CA VAL A 42 8.91 -6.95 -8.99
C VAL A 42 10.40 -7.15 -8.75
N ALA A 43 10.76 -8.31 -8.22
CA ALA A 43 12.16 -8.73 -8.11
C ALA A 43 12.63 -9.36 -9.44
N GLN A 44 13.94 -9.30 -9.69
CA GLN A 44 14.56 -10.06 -10.76
C GLN A 44 14.41 -11.57 -10.50
N GLU A 45 14.49 -12.37 -11.56
CA GLU A 45 14.44 -13.82 -11.46
C GLU A 45 15.46 -14.34 -10.44
N HIS A 46 15.05 -15.35 -9.68
CA HIS A 46 15.83 -15.98 -8.60
C HIS A 46 16.12 -15.11 -7.36
N ASN A 47 15.67 -13.86 -7.31
CA ASN A 47 15.71 -13.04 -6.10
C ASN A 47 14.47 -13.23 -5.23
N ARG A 48 14.59 -12.89 -3.93
CA ARG A 48 13.48 -12.90 -2.97
C ARG A 48 13.23 -11.48 -2.48
N ILE A 49 11.96 -11.15 -2.27
CA ILE A 49 11.54 -9.89 -1.66
C ILE A 49 11.55 -10.06 -0.14
N GLN A 50 12.25 -9.16 0.55
CA GLN A 50 12.18 -9.01 2.00
C GLN A 50 11.53 -7.67 2.33
N LEU A 51 10.45 -7.71 3.12
CA LEU A 51 9.77 -6.51 3.61
C LEU A 51 10.10 -6.30 5.09
N VAL A 52 10.38 -5.06 5.47
CA VAL A 52 10.62 -4.65 6.85
C VAL A 52 9.76 -3.42 7.13
N PHE A 53 8.87 -3.52 8.11
CA PHE A 53 8.08 -2.39 8.58
C PHE A 53 8.89 -1.57 9.58
N GLN A 54 9.34 -0.40 9.16
CA GLN A 54 10.05 0.55 10.04
C GLN A 54 9.09 1.36 10.92
N GLY A 55 7.88 1.62 10.41
CA GLY A 55 6.77 2.21 11.14
C GLY A 55 5.47 1.58 10.66
N PHE A 56 4.57 1.29 11.60
CA PHE A 56 3.29 0.67 11.29
C PHE A 56 2.23 1.18 12.27
N ALA A 57 1.28 1.96 11.75
CA ALA A 57 0.16 2.51 12.49
C ALA A 57 -1.03 2.64 11.52
N LEU A 58 -2.11 1.92 11.83
CA LEU A 58 -3.38 1.93 11.11
C LEU A 58 -4.52 2.07 12.12
N GLU A 59 -5.67 2.55 11.67
CA GLU A 59 -6.91 2.56 12.46
C GLU A 59 -7.38 1.11 12.66
N GLU A 60 -7.49 0.69 13.93
CA GLU A 60 -7.97 -0.64 14.29
C GLU A 60 -9.40 -0.86 13.77
N ASP A 61 -9.68 -2.06 13.26
CA ASP A 61 -10.98 -2.48 12.67
C ASP A 61 -11.43 -1.76 11.38
N PHE A 62 -10.78 -0.67 10.96
CA PHE A 62 -11.18 0.09 9.76
C PHE A 62 -10.19 0.00 8.60
N ASP A 63 -8.89 0.07 8.90
CA ASP A 63 -7.85 0.13 7.88
C ASP A 63 -7.02 -1.15 7.83
N ILE A 64 -6.66 -1.60 6.62
CA ILE A 64 -5.97 -2.86 6.39
C ILE A 64 -4.78 -2.65 5.47
N LEU A 65 -3.64 -3.24 5.84
CA LEU A 65 -2.55 -3.53 4.91
C LEU A 65 -2.53 -5.03 4.61
N SER A 66 -2.64 -5.37 3.33
CA SER A 66 -2.56 -6.76 2.85
C SER A 66 -1.30 -6.97 2.01
N VAL A 67 -0.58 -8.05 2.27
CA VAL A 67 0.57 -8.49 1.48
C VAL A 67 0.27 -9.89 0.93
N TYR A 68 0.40 -10.05 -0.39
CA TYR A 68 0.19 -11.32 -1.07
C TYR A 68 1.19 -11.49 -2.21
N ASP A 69 1.44 -12.74 -2.58
CA ASP A 69 2.24 -13.08 -3.74
C ASP A 69 1.36 -13.16 -5.00
N GLY A 70 1.90 -12.72 -6.13
CA GLY A 70 1.22 -12.67 -7.42
C GLY A 70 0.66 -11.30 -7.81
N GLN A 71 0.01 -11.26 -8.98
CA GLN A 71 -0.55 -10.03 -9.54
C GLN A 71 -1.74 -9.51 -8.72
N PRO A 72 -1.96 -8.18 -8.68
CA PRO A 72 -3.17 -7.61 -8.11
C PRO A 72 -4.39 -8.12 -8.84
N SER A 73 -5.16 -8.95 -8.16
CA SER A 73 -6.47 -9.37 -8.61
C SER A 73 -7.45 -9.24 -7.44
N PRO A 74 -8.74 -8.94 -7.73
CA PRO A 74 -9.79 -8.94 -6.71
C PRO A 74 -9.89 -10.27 -5.96
N THR A 75 -9.43 -11.38 -6.55
CA THR A 75 -9.44 -12.71 -5.93
C THR A 75 -8.32 -12.91 -4.90
N ASN A 76 -7.20 -12.19 -5.07
CA ASN A 76 -6.03 -12.27 -4.19
C ASN A 76 -6.10 -11.26 -3.04
N LEU A 77 -6.92 -10.22 -3.20
CA LEU A 77 -7.26 -9.26 -2.17
C LEU A 77 -8.40 -9.81 -1.30
N ARG A 78 -8.11 -10.80 -0.45
CA ARG A 78 -9.03 -11.20 0.62
C ARG A 78 -8.99 -10.15 1.72
N THR A 79 -9.84 -9.13 1.61
CA THR A 79 -10.27 -8.35 2.77
C THR A 79 -11.16 -9.26 3.62
N ARG A 80 -10.89 -9.29 4.94
CA ARG A 80 -11.82 -9.89 5.89
C ARG A 80 -13.16 -9.17 5.86
#